data_AF-A0A9E3U8Z7-F1
#
_entry.id   AF-A0A9E3U8Z7-F1
#
_cell.length_a   1.000
_cell.length_b   1.000
_cell.length_c   1.000
_cell.angle_alpha   90.00
_cell.angle_beta   90.00
_cell.angle_gamma   90.00
#
_symmetry.space_group_name_H-M   'P 1'
#
loop_
_entity.id
_entity.type
_entity.pdbx_description
1 polymer ?
#
loop_
_entity_poly.entity_id
_entity_poly.type
_entity_poly.pdbx_seq_one_letter_code
_entity_poly.pdbx_strand_id
1 'polypeptide(L)'
;MDCRVAEGSVRRWSFAGVVTCALWIAACSNGPSKAAALDAIQAGIKEDGSCTLPLDILSSLKVQHATKGICVPKEASPKVKACVEALVAANITHRMPDDYMVAWPDDVSASSLSDVPAYERRARNLVFSTCVELAGNLRDGRFNCAEARAEKILRVKTTDETHADVTYAREIGLKPSLPAIDAACGTATRPPGEATVAFVKTESGWGLPAPPVSAH
;
A
#
# COMPACT_ATOMS: atom_id res chain seq x y z
N MET A 1 -6.06 38.37 12.35
CA MET A 1 -4.68 38.61 12.83
C MET A 1 -4.42 40.10 12.65
N ASP A 2 -4.48 40.85 13.74
CA ASP A 2 -4.05 42.25 13.81
C ASP A 2 -3.21 42.36 15.08
N CYS A 3 -1.92 42.66 14.94
CA CYS A 3 -1.06 43.02 16.06
C CYS A 3 -0.83 44.54 15.99
N ARG A 4 -1.52 45.30 16.85
CA ARG A 4 -1.22 46.72 17.08
C ARG A 4 0.08 46.85 17.88
N VAL A 5 1.00 47.67 17.37
CA VAL A 5 2.21 48.12 18.05
C VAL A 5 1.86 49.26 18.99
N ALA A 6 2.22 49.14 20.27
CA ALA A 6 2.20 50.23 21.22
C ALA A 6 3.61 50.85 21.32
N GLU A 7 3.76 52.08 20.85
CA GLU A 7 4.97 52.88 21.04
C GLU A 7 4.95 53.56 22.42
N GLY A 8 5.86 53.13 23.29
CA GLY A 8 6.14 53.75 24.58
C GLY A 8 7.52 54.39 24.59
N SER A 9 7.53 55.71 24.78
CA SER A 9 8.68 56.62 24.88
C SER A 9 9.74 56.18 25.90
N VAL A 10 11.00 56.06 25.46
CA VAL A 10 12.16 55.73 26.31
C VAL A 10 12.97 56.99 26.62
N ARG A 11 12.97 57.42 27.89
CA ARG A 11 13.96 58.34 28.45
C ARG A 11 15.01 57.54 29.23
N ARG A 12 16.28 57.78 28.83
CA ARG A 12 17.58 57.65 29.52
C ARG A 12 17.61 56.77 30.78
N TRP A 13 18.64 55.92 30.87
CA TRP A 13 19.71 55.93 31.89
C TRP A 13 20.86 55.04 31.40
N SER A 14 22.10 55.51 31.53
CA SER A 14 23.32 54.77 31.21
C SER A 14 23.75 53.96 32.43
N PHE A 15 23.72 52.63 32.35
CA PHE A 15 24.47 51.74 33.24
C PHE A 15 24.97 50.52 32.47
N ALA A 16 26.23 50.17 32.74
CA ALA A 16 26.93 49.01 32.24
C ALA A 16 26.23 47.71 32.66
N GLY A 17 26.12 46.76 31.73
CA GLY A 17 25.61 45.43 32.00
C GLY A 17 25.74 44.56 30.76
N VAL A 18 26.66 43.60 30.82
CA VAL A 18 26.74 42.46 29.89
C VAL A 18 25.38 41.78 29.88
N VAL A 19 24.65 41.89 28.77
CA VAL A 19 23.44 41.09 28.53
C VAL A 19 23.63 40.46 27.17
N THR A 20 24.10 39.22 27.25
CA THR A 20 23.83 38.11 26.33
C THR A 20 22.71 38.46 25.36
N CYS A 21 23.10 38.76 24.12
CA CYS A 21 22.17 38.85 23.00
C CYS A 21 21.62 37.45 22.81
N ALA A 22 20.54 37.17 23.54
CA ALA A 22 19.75 35.97 23.45
C ALA A 22 19.35 35.87 21.99
N LEU A 23 19.90 34.85 21.32
CA LEU A 23 19.32 34.20 20.16
C LEU A 23 17.80 34.22 20.36
N TRP A 24 17.13 35.10 19.63
CA TRP A 24 15.72 34.94 19.35
C TRP A 24 15.61 33.73 18.44
N ILE A 25 15.63 32.55 19.06
CA ILE A 25 15.22 31.30 18.46
C ILE A 25 13.79 31.54 18.06
N ALA A 26 13.58 31.78 16.77
CA ALA A 26 12.33 31.53 16.12
C ALA A 26 11.81 30.22 16.71
N ALA A 27 10.63 30.25 17.34
CA ALA A 27 9.91 29.05 17.71
C ALA A 27 9.52 28.37 16.39
N CYS A 28 10.52 27.69 15.80
CA CYS A 28 10.46 26.92 14.59
C CYS A 28 9.43 25.84 14.85
N SER A 29 8.46 25.69 13.94
CA SER A 29 7.52 24.58 13.98
C SER A 29 8.32 23.29 14.19
N ASN A 30 8.07 22.59 15.29
CA ASN A 30 8.81 21.38 15.69
C ASN A 30 8.61 20.19 14.73
N GLY A 31 8.08 20.38 13.51
CA GLY A 31 7.84 19.32 12.53
C GLY A 31 8.44 19.64 11.16
N PRO A 32 8.41 18.68 10.22
CA PRO A 32 8.88 18.90 8.86
C PRO A 32 8.09 20.02 8.17
N SER A 33 8.78 20.82 7.35
CA SER A 33 8.08 21.75 6.47
C SER A 33 7.27 20.97 5.43
N LYS A 34 6.13 21.52 4.99
CA LYS A 34 5.28 20.85 3.99
C LYS A 34 6.01 20.57 2.67
N ALA A 35 6.88 21.47 2.23
CA ALA A 35 7.67 21.29 1.01
C ALA A 35 8.68 20.15 1.18
N ALA A 36 9.47 20.17 2.25
CA ALA A 36 10.44 19.10 2.53
C ALA A 36 9.77 17.74 2.73
N ALA A 37 8.59 17.72 3.36
CA ALA A 37 7.81 16.48 3.52
C ALA A 37 7.29 15.96 2.17
N LEU A 38 6.81 16.83 1.28
CA LEU A 38 6.36 16.43 -0.05
C LEU A 38 7.50 15.86 -0.88
N ASP A 39 8.64 16.56 -0.92
CA ASP A 39 9.83 16.12 -1.65
C ASP A 39 10.33 14.76 -1.13
N ALA A 40 10.38 14.60 0.19
CA ALA A 40 10.76 13.33 0.82
C ALA A 40 9.79 12.21 0.48
N ILE A 41 8.48 12.47 0.45
CA ILE A 41 7.46 11.48 0.06
C ILE A 41 7.62 11.10 -1.42
N GLN A 42 7.73 12.08 -2.32
CA GLN A 42 7.86 11.84 -3.75
C GLN A 42 9.17 11.11 -4.12
N ALA A 43 10.25 11.37 -3.38
CA ALA A 43 11.53 10.70 -3.59
C ALA A 43 11.61 9.31 -2.92
N GLY A 44 10.96 9.15 -1.75
CA GLY A 44 11.17 7.98 -0.90
C GLY A 44 10.05 6.93 -0.92
N ILE A 45 8.85 7.27 -1.39
CA ILE A 45 7.71 6.34 -1.41
C ILE A 45 7.30 6.05 -2.85
N LYS A 46 7.41 4.77 -3.23
CA LYS A 46 6.76 4.29 -4.45
C LYS A 46 5.29 4.08 -4.15
N GLU A 47 4.48 5.01 -4.64
CA GLU A 47 3.03 5.00 -4.44
C GLU A 47 2.36 3.91 -5.30
N ASP A 48 1.83 2.88 -4.64
CA ASP A 48 1.04 1.85 -5.32
C ASP A 48 -0.45 2.20 -5.29
N GLY A 49 -1.06 2.34 -6.47
CA GLY A 49 -2.51 2.44 -6.65
C GLY A 49 -3.15 1.05 -6.71
N SER A 50 -3.16 0.34 -5.59
CA SER A 50 -3.76 -1.00 -5.52
C SER A 50 -5.28 -0.96 -5.35
N CYS A 51 -6.01 -1.76 -6.10
CA CYS A 51 -7.42 -2.07 -5.86
C CYS A 51 -7.55 -3.42 -5.15
N THR A 52 -8.68 -3.63 -4.45
CA THR A 52 -9.01 -4.91 -3.81
C THR A 52 -10.24 -5.53 -4.46
N LEU A 53 -10.16 -6.82 -4.79
CA LEU A 53 -11.28 -7.60 -5.33
C LEU A 53 -12.40 -7.76 -4.29
N PRO A 54 -13.66 -7.89 -4.73
CA PRO A 54 -14.77 -8.22 -3.85
C PRO A 54 -14.58 -9.53 -3.06
N LEU A 55 -15.05 -9.57 -1.80
CA LEU A 55 -14.87 -10.72 -0.90
C LEU A 55 -15.56 -12.01 -1.38
N ASP A 56 -16.67 -11.89 -2.11
CA ASP A 56 -17.36 -13.04 -2.71
C ASP A 56 -16.52 -13.74 -3.78
N ILE A 57 -15.69 -12.98 -4.50
CA ILE A 57 -14.72 -13.54 -5.44
C ILE A 57 -13.60 -14.22 -4.66
N LEU A 58 -13.00 -13.52 -3.68
CA LEU A 58 -11.83 -14.02 -2.94
C LEU A 58 -12.11 -15.31 -2.17
N SER A 59 -13.27 -15.38 -1.51
CA SER A 59 -13.68 -16.57 -0.76
C SER A 59 -13.90 -17.82 -1.64
N SER A 60 -14.15 -17.63 -2.94
CA SER A 60 -14.38 -18.70 -3.90
C SER A 60 -13.09 -19.23 -4.53
N LEU A 61 -11.98 -18.51 -4.39
CA LEU A 61 -10.68 -18.89 -4.94
C LEU A 61 -9.91 -19.77 -3.96
N LYS A 62 -9.14 -20.73 -4.48
CA LYS A 62 -8.25 -21.57 -3.67
C LYS A 62 -6.80 -21.21 -3.96
N VAL A 63 -6.12 -20.69 -2.95
CA VAL A 63 -4.68 -20.40 -3.01
C VAL A 63 -3.91 -21.70 -2.81
N GLN A 64 -2.94 -21.97 -3.67
CA GLN A 64 -1.99 -23.07 -3.58
C GLN A 64 -0.65 -22.50 -3.11
N HIS A 65 -0.26 -22.81 -1.88
CA HIS A 65 0.85 -22.14 -1.21
C HIS A 65 2.23 -22.54 -1.75
N ALA A 66 2.42 -23.82 -2.11
CA ALA A 66 3.70 -24.32 -2.57
C ALA A 66 4.07 -23.82 -3.97
N THR A 67 3.09 -23.76 -4.87
CA THR A 67 3.29 -23.41 -6.29
C THR A 67 2.91 -21.99 -6.64
N LYS A 68 2.52 -21.18 -5.64
CA LYS A 68 2.14 -19.77 -5.84
C LYS A 68 1.08 -19.64 -6.93
N GLY A 69 0.03 -20.47 -6.85
CA GLY A 69 -1.09 -20.44 -7.79
C GLY A 69 -2.41 -20.05 -7.11
N ILE A 70 -3.32 -19.44 -7.86
CA ILE A 70 -4.72 -19.24 -7.48
C ILE A 70 -5.58 -20.07 -8.42
N CYS A 71 -6.37 -20.99 -7.87
CA CYS A 71 -7.20 -21.91 -8.63
C CYS A 71 -8.69 -21.61 -8.45
N VAL A 72 -9.45 -21.76 -9.53
CA VAL A 72 -10.90 -21.58 -9.56
C VAL A 72 -11.58 -22.96 -9.55
N PRO A 73 -12.31 -23.31 -8.47
CA PRO A 73 -13.07 -24.57 -8.42
C PRO A 73 -14.04 -24.72 -9.59
N LYS A 74 -14.28 -25.95 -10.05
CA LYS A 74 -15.20 -26.20 -11.17
C LYS A 74 -16.62 -25.78 -10.83
N GLU A 75 -17.02 -25.98 -9.58
CA GLU A 75 -18.28 -25.59 -8.96
C GLU A 75 -18.40 -24.08 -8.68
N ALA A 76 -17.32 -23.30 -8.85
CA ALA A 76 -17.37 -21.86 -8.67
C ALA A 76 -18.33 -21.20 -9.66
N SER A 77 -18.92 -20.09 -9.24
CA SER A 77 -19.89 -19.36 -10.05
C SER A 77 -19.26 -18.86 -11.37
N PRO A 78 -20.06 -18.68 -12.44
CA PRO A 78 -19.57 -18.11 -13.70
C PRO A 78 -18.91 -16.74 -13.51
N LYS A 79 -19.35 -15.96 -12.52
CA LYS A 79 -18.78 -14.67 -12.16
C LYS A 79 -17.32 -14.78 -11.73
N VAL A 80 -16.98 -15.76 -10.89
CA VAL A 80 -15.60 -15.97 -10.42
C VAL A 80 -14.68 -16.32 -11.59
N LYS A 81 -15.15 -17.18 -12.50
CA LYS A 81 -14.41 -17.54 -13.72
C LYS A 81 -14.18 -16.31 -14.60
N ALA A 82 -15.24 -15.56 -14.90
CA ALA A 82 -15.14 -14.33 -15.70
C ALA A 82 -14.20 -13.30 -15.08
N CYS A 83 -14.22 -13.15 -13.75
CA CYS A 83 -13.32 -12.27 -13.04
C CYS A 83 -11.84 -12.65 -13.23
N VAL A 84 -11.50 -13.93 -13.06
CA VAL A 84 -10.13 -14.41 -13.28
C VAL A 84 -9.69 -14.21 -14.73
N GLU A 85 -10.56 -14.46 -15.70
CA GLU A 85 -10.27 -14.16 -17.11
C GLU A 85 -10.01 -12.67 -17.36
N ALA A 86 -10.78 -11.78 -16.73
CA ALA A 86 -10.57 -10.34 -16.85
C ALA A 86 -9.22 -9.91 -16.26
N LEU A 87 -8.78 -10.52 -15.15
CA LEU A 87 -7.46 -10.27 -14.57
C LEU A 87 -6.33 -10.75 -15.49
N VAL A 88 -6.50 -11.90 -16.13
CA VAL A 88 -5.55 -12.40 -17.13
C VAL A 88 -5.50 -11.48 -18.36
N ALA A 89 -6.67 -11.08 -18.89
CA ALA A 89 -6.76 -10.18 -20.04
C ALA A 89 -6.18 -8.79 -19.74
N ALA A 90 -6.28 -8.32 -18.49
CA ALA A 90 -5.66 -7.08 -18.02
C ALA A 90 -4.16 -7.22 -17.72
N ASN A 91 -3.56 -8.39 -17.97
CA ASN A 91 -2.16 -8.69 -17.72
C ASN A 91 -1.75 -8.48 -16.25
N ILE A 92 -2.69 -8.71 -15.32
CA ILE A 92 -2.45 -8.66 -13.87
C ILE A 92 -1.87 -9.98 -13.38
N THR A 93 -2.27 -11.09 -14.01
CA THR A 93 -1.77 -12.45 -13.76
C THR A 93 -1.76 -13.24 -15.07
N HIS A 94 -1.18 -14.42 -15.05
CA HIS A 94 -1.07 -15.33 -16.18
C HIS A 94 -1.70 -16.67 -15.86
N ARG A 95 -2.25 -17.34 -16.88
CA ARG A 95 -2.71 -18.72 -16.74
C ARG A 95 -1.51 -19.62 -16.45
N MET A 96 -1.69 -20.54 -15.50
CA MET A 96 -0.75 -21.62 -15.31
C MET A 96 -0.79 -22.55 -16.53
N PRO A 97 0.34 -23.16 -16.91
CA PRO A 97 0.41 -24.17 -17.96
C PRO A 97 -0.56 -25.36 -17.73
N ASP A 98 -0.96 -26.05 -18.80
CA ASP A 98 -1.92 -27.17 -18.69
C ASP A 98 -1.36 -28.37 -17.89
N ASP A 99 -0.04 -28.61 -17.96
CA ASP A 99 0.64 -29.66 -17.18
C ASP A 99 0.55 -29.40 -15.67
N TYR A 100 0.53 -28.14 -15.23
CA TYR A 100 0.26 -27.76 -13.85
C TYR A 100 -1.12 -28.24 -13.37
N MET A 101 -2.12 -28.22 -14.26
CA MET A 101 -3.48 -28.70 -13.96
C MET A 101 -3.55 -30.22 -13.90
N VAL A 102 -2.67 -30.93 -14.60
CA VAL A 102 -2.59 -32.41 -14.56
C VAL A 102 -1.78 -32.91 -13.37
N ALA A 103 -0.87 -32.08 -12.84
CA ALA A 103 -0.09 -32.40 -11.66
C ALA A 103 -0.97 -32.60 -10.41
N TRP A 104 -0.54 -33.54 -9.56
CA TRP A 104 -1.13 -33.80 -8.25
C TRP A 104 -0.94 -32.56 -7.34
N PRO A 105 -1.89 -32.20 -6.46
CA PRO A 105 -1.71 -31.13 -5.49
C PRO A 105 -0.40 -31.25 -4.70
N ASP A 106 0.33 -30.13 -4.56
CA ASP A 106 1.67 -30.10 -3.94
C ASP A 106 1.62 -30.24 -2.41
N ASP A 107 0.45 -30.03 -1.79
CA ASP A 107 0.25 -30.15 -0.34
C ASP A 107 0.36 -31.61 0.16
N VAL A 108 0.64 -32.56 -0.74
CA VAL A 108 0.82 -33.99 -0.44
C VAL A 108 2.31 -34.34 -0.24
N SER A 109 3.05 -33.49 0.48
CA SER A 109 4.29 -33.91 1.14
C SER A 109 4.01 -34.71 2.44
N ALA A 110 2.74 -35.09 2.68
CA ALA A 110 2.37 -35.98 3.78
C ALA A 110 2.93 -37.38 3.52
N SER A 111 3.47 -37.99 4.57
CA SER A 111 4.19 -39.27 4.56
C SER A 111 3.38 -40.45 4.00
N SER A 112 2.06 -40.32 3.79
CA SER A 112 1.22 -41.34 3.17
C SER A 112 -0.03 -40.79 2.46
N LEU A 113 -0.50 -41.54 1.45
CA LEU A 113 -1.77 -41.31 0.72
C LEU A 113 -3.02 -41.34 1.61
N SER A 114 -2.94 -41.95 2.80
CA SER A 114 -4.05 -42.05 3.77
C SER A 114 -4.32 -40.73 4.50
N ASP A 115 -3.33 -39.84 4.60
CA ASP A 115 -3.39 -38.63 5.42
C ASP A 115 -4.05 -37.45 4.71
N VAL A 116 -4.24 -37.56 3.39
CA VAL A 116 -4.91 -36.55 2.57
C VAL A 116 -6.41 -36.85 2.50
N PRO A 117 -7.32 -35.90 2.76
CA PRO A 117 -8.75 -36.08 2.53
C PRO A 117 -9.04 -36.54 1.08
N ALA A 118 -9.98 -37.47 0.87
CA ALA A 118 -10.24 -38.06 -0.45
C ALA A 118 -10.58 -37.04 -1.57
N TYR A 119 -11.09 -35.87 -1.19
CA TYR A 119 -11.34 -34.74 -2.10
C TYR A 119 -10.03 -34.14 -2.66
N GLU A 120 -8.99 -34.06 -1.84
CA GLU A 120 -7.68 -33.47 -2.14
C GLU A 120 -6.71 -34.48 -2.78
N ARG A 121 -7.09 -35.77 -2.88
CA ARG A 121 -6.33 -36.80 -3.61
C ARG A 121 -6.54 -36.77 -5.13
N ARG A 122 -7.40 -35.87 -5.62
CA ARG A 122 -7.75 -35.80 -7.06
C ARG A 122 -6.77 -34.87 -7.77
N ALA A 123 -6.38 -35.22 -8.99
CA ALA A 123 -5.62 -34.34 -9.87
C ALA A 123 -6.31 -32.96 -9.98
N ARG A 124 -5.54 -31.87 -10.07
CA ARG A 124 -6.10 -30.51 -10.00
C ARG A 124 -7.17 -30.27 -11.06
N ASN A 125 -7.01 -30.79 -12.26
CA ASN A 125 -7.97 -30.71 -13.36
C ASN A 125 -9.32 -31.38 -13.07
N LEU A 126 -9.43 -32.25 -12.06
CA LEU A 126 -10.70 -32.85 -11.63
C LEU A 126 -11.49 -31.92 -10.70
N VAL A 127 -10.80 -31.03 -9.98
CA VAL A 127 -11.37 -30.16 -8.94
C VAL A 127 -11.48 -28.71 -9.43
N PHE A 128 -10.47 -28.25 -10.15
CA PHE A 128 -10.32 -26.88 -10.61
C PHE A 128 -10.56 -26.78 -12.12
N SER A 129 -11.12 -25.66 -12.53
CA SER A 129 -11.36 -25.33 -13.94
C SER A 129 -10.16 -24.64 -14.58
N THR A 130 -9.51 -23.75 -13.84
CA THR A 130 -8.33 -23.01 -14.27
C THR A 130 -7.52 -22.63 -13.03
N CYS A 131 -6.21 -22.46 -13.20
CA CYS A 131 -5.34 -21.86 -12.22
C CYS A 131 -4.53 -20.74 -12.87
N VAL A 132 -4.28 -19.68 -12.11
CA VAL A 132 -3.47 -18.54 -12.53
C VAL A 132 -2.33 -18.32 -11.53
N GLU A 133 -1.29 -17.63 -11.97
CA GLU A 133 -0.14 -17.30 -11.13
C GLU A 133 -0.53 -16.34 -9.99
N LEU A 134 0.06 -16.54 -8.82
CA LEU A 134 -0.01 -15.62 -7.70
C LEU A 134 0.93 -14.43 -7.94
N ALA A 135 0.52 -13.52 -8.83
CA ALA A 135 1.27 -12.32 -9.17
C ALA A 135 1.06 -11.22 -8.11
N GLY A 136 2.17 -10.62 -7.65
CA GLY A 136 2.14 -9.51 -6.70
C GLY A 136 1.34 -9.79 -5.42
N ASN A 137 0.39 -8.91 -5.11
CA ASN A 137 -0.43 -8.99 -3.89
C ASN A 137 -1.80 -9.65 -4.12
N LEU A 138 -1.97 -10.42 -5.20
CA LEU A 138 -3.23 -11.11 -5.50
C LEU A 138 -3.65 -12.09 -4.41
N ARG A 139 -2.71 -12.57 -3.59
CA ARG A 139 -2.99 -13.38 -2.39
C ARG A 139 -3.99 -12.71 -1.47
N ASP A 140 -3.85 -11.40 -1.31
CA ASP A 140 -4.71 -10.57 -0.47
C ASP A 140 -5.87 -9.97 -1.28
N GLY A 141 -6.08 -10.46 -2.50
CA GLY A 141 -7.04 -9.93 -3.46
C GLY A 141 -6.66 -8.56 -4.01
N ARG A 142 -5.41 -8.13 -3.83
CA ARG A 142 -4.95 -6.80 -4.23
C ARG A 142 -4.22 -6.86 -5.57
N PHE A 143 -4.53 -5.91 -6.45
CA PHE A 143 -3.86 -5.77 -7.74
C PHE A 143 -3.60 -4.31 -8.07
N ASN A 144 -2.55 -4.04 -8.85
CA ASN A 144 -2.23 -2.69 -9.28
C ASN A 144 -3.22 -2.23 -10.36
N CYS A 145 -4.13 -1.34 -9.97
CA CYS A 145 -5.20 -0.81 -10.82
C CYS A 145 -5.02 0.68 -11.16
N ALA A 146 -4.04 1.34 -10.56
CA ALA A 146 -3.83 2.77 -10.70
C ALA A 146 -2.38 3.16 -10.43
N GLU A 147 -2.00 4.27 -11.02
CA GLU A 147 -0.82 5.03 -10.61
C GLU A 147 -1.27 6.04 -9.55
N ALA A 148 -0.59 6.05 -8.41
CA ALA A 148 -0.82 7.05 -7.39
C ALA A 148 0.42 7.93 -7.27
N ARG A 149 0.23 9.21 -6.96
CA ARG A 149 1.33 10.13 -6.65
C ARG A 149 0.92 11.11 -5.57
N ALA A 150 1.85 11.45 -4.69
CA ALA A 150 1.63 12.50 -3.71
C ALA A 150 1.49 13.86 -4.41
N GLU A 151 0.34 14.51 -4.22
CA GLU A 151 0.02 15.79 -4.84
C GLU A 151 0.37 16.95 -3.89
N LYS A 152 -0.10 16.89 -2.64
CA LYS A 152 0.07 17.97 -1.66
C LYS A 152 -0.03 17.49 -0.22
N ILE A 153 0.68 18.17 0.68
CA ILE A 153 0.57 17.93 2.13
C ILE A 153 -0.65 18.63 2.72
N LEU A 154 -1.58 17.84 3.25
CA LEU A 154 -2.78 18.33 3.91
C LEU A 154 -2.46 18.77 5.34
N ARG A 155 -1.84 17.87 6.12
CA ARG A 155 -1.60 18.06 7.55
C ARG A 155 -0.27 17.47 7.97
N VAL A 156 0.41 18.15 8.90
CA VAL A 156 1.56 17.64 9.64
C VAL A 156 1.17 17.66 11.11
N LYS A 157 1.26 16.51 11.78
CA LYS A 157 0.98 16.35 13.20
C LYS A 157 2.24 15.79 13.87
N THR A 158 2.95 16.62 14.62
CA THR A 158 4.06 16.15 15.46
C THR A 158 3.50 15.32 16.60
N THR A 159 3.95 14.08 16.71
CA THR A 159 3.56 13.15 17.78
C THR A 159 4.43 13.37 19.01
N ASP A 160 5.72 13.59 18.79
CA ASP A 160 6.70 13.96 19.81
C ASP A 160 7.85 14.77 19.18
N GLU A 161 8.96 14.94 19.90
CA GLU A 161 10.13 15.71 19.43
C GLU A 161 10.89 15.06 18.26
N THR A 162 10.67 13.76 18.03
CA THR A 162 11.35 12.94 17.03
C THR A 162 10.43 12.29 16.00
N HIS A 163 9.11 12.34 16.18
CA HIS A 163 8.12 11.73 15.29
C HIS A 163 7.04 12.71 14.85
N ALA A 164 6.65 12.61 13.58
CA ALA A 164 5.53 13.37 13.03
C ALA A 164 4.75 12.54 12.01
N ASP A 165 3.42 12.60 12.07
CA ASP A 165 2.55 12.05 11.05
C ASP A 165 2.25 13.12 9.99
N VAL A 166 2.52 12.79 8.73
CA VAL A 166 2.26 13.65 7.59
C VAL A 166 1.14 13.05 6.74
N THR A 167 -0.01 13.72 6.72
CA THR A 167 -1.14 13.37 5.86
C THR A 167 -1.08 14.17 4.56
N TYR A 168 -1.20 13.49 3.43
CA TYR A 168 -1.11 14.07 2.10
C TYR A 168 -2.22 13.55 1.18
N ALA A 169 -2.60 14.40 0.23
CA ALA A 169 -3.50 14.03 -0.85
C ALA A 169 -2.74 13.32 -1.96
N ARG A 170 -3.41 12.37 -2.60
CA ARG A 170 -2.91 11.56 -3.69
C ARG A 170 -3.70 11.86 -4.94
N GLU A 171 -2.99 12.09 -6.03
CA GLU A 171 -3.58 12.06 -7.36
C GLU A 171 -3.56 10.60 -7.85
N ILE A 172 -4.73 10.11 -8.31
CA ILE A 172 -4.93 8.71 -8.69
C ILE A 172 -5.29 8.64 -10.17
N GLY A 173 -4.38 8.11 -10.99
CA GLY A 173 -4.62 7.76 -12.38
C GLY A 173 -5.05 6.31 -12.53
N LEU A 174 -6.34 6.05 -12.74
CA LEU A 174 -6.86 4.69 -12.91
C LEU A 174 -6.42 4.08 -14.26
N LYS A 175 -6.08 2.79 -14.26
CA LYS A 175 -5.74 2.07 -15.49
C LYS A 175 -6.97 1.86 -16.37
N PRO A 176 -6.81 1.88 -17.71
CA PRO A 176 -7.92 1.70 -18.66
C PRO A 176 -8.54 0.29 -18.63
N SER A 177 -7.85 -0.71 -18.08
CA SER A 177 -8.37 -2.07 -17.93
C SER A 177 -9.36 -2.24 -16.77
N LEU A 178 -9.42 -1.27 -15.85
CA LEU A 178 -10.22 -1.36 -14.63
C LEU A 178 -11.74 -1.52 -14.87
N PRO A 179 -12.39 -0.79 -15.81
CA PRO A 179 -13.82 -0.95 -16.06
C PRO A 179 -14.20 -2.38 -16.50
N ALA A 180 -13.36 -3.05 -17.28
CA ALA A 180 -13.59 -4.43 -17.69
C ALA A 180 -13.51 -5.40 -16.49
N ILE A 181 -12.58 -5.13 -15.56
CA ILE A 181 -12.45 -5.89 -14.32
C ILE A 181 -13.67 -5.67 -13.43
N ASP A 182 -14.15 -4.43 -13.26
CA ASP A 182 -15.35 -4.19 -12.44
C ASP A 182 -16.60 -4.85 -13.02
N ALA A 183 -16.74 -4.85 -14.34
CA ALA A 183 -17.84 -5.52 -15.01
C ALA A 183 -17.83 -7.04 -14.77
N ALA A 184 -16.66 -7.65 -14.70
CA ALA A 184 -16.50 -9.10 -14.50
C ALA A 184 -16.52 -9.52 -13.02
N CYS A 185 -15.83 -8.78 -12.16
CA CYS A 185 -15.62 -9.11 -10.75
C CYS A 185 -16.66 -8.47 -9.82
N GLY A 186 -17.36 -7.43 -10.26
CA GLY A 186 -18.01 -6.45 -9.41
C GLY A 186 -17.05 -5.31 -9.06
N THR A 187 -17.58 -4.23 -8.50
CA THR A 187 -16.82 -3.00 -8.20
C THR A 187 -15.66 -3.28 -7.24
N ALA A 188 -14.43 -3.18 -7.75
CA ALA A 188 -13.24 -3.33 -6.91
C ALA A 188 -13.03 -2.08 -6.03
N THR A 189 -12.65 -2.29 -4.78
CA THR A 189 -12.36 -1.20 -3.84
C THR A 189 -11.16 -0.40 -4.34
N ARG A 190 -11.32 0.91 -4.48
CA ARG A 190 -10.30 1.82 -5.01
C ARG A 190 -9.25 2.21 -3.98
N PRO A 191 -8.03 2.58 -4.41
CA PRO A 191 -7.06 3.17 -3.51
C PRO A 191 -7.60 4.48 -2.91
N PRO A 192 -7.29 4.79 -1.64
CA PRO A 192 -7.72 6.02 -1.01
C PRO A 192 -7.00 7.23 -1.61
N GLY A 193 -7.72 8.34 -1.75
CA GLY A 193 -7.19 9.63 -2.24
C GLY A 193 -6.34 10.38 -1.21
N GLU A 194 -6.26 9.87 0.01
CA GLU A 194 -5.40 10.42 1.07
C GLU A 194 -4.59 9.28 1.68
N ALA A 195 -3.37 9.60 2.12
CA ALA A 195 -2.54 8.69 2.89
C ALA A 195 -1.81 9.46 3.99
N THR A 196 -1.37 8.72 5.00
CA THR A 196 -0.56 9.24 6.11
C THR A 196 0.72 8.44 6.18
N VAL A 197 1.84 9.13 6.35
CA VAL A 197 3.14 8.52 6.57
C VAL A 197 3.81 9.11 7.79
N ALA A 198 4.53 8.27 8.53
CA ALA A 198 5.34 8.71 9.66
C ALA A 198 6.69 9.26 9.17
N PHE A 199 7.11 10.36 9.78
CA PHE A 199 8.40 10.99 9.64
C PHE A 199 9.17 10.86 10.96
N VAL A 200 10.49 10.72 10.85
CA VAL A 200 11.40 10.66 11.99
C VAL A 200 12.44 11.77 11.87
N LYS A 201 12.74 12.42 12.99
CA LYS A 201 13.79 13.43 13.10
C LYS A 201 15.12 12.74 13.35
N THR A 202 16.09 12.99 12.47
CA THR A 202 17.47 12.53 12.57
C THR A 202 18.41 13.73 12.70
N GLU A 203 19.71 13.48 12.84
CA GLU A 203 20.74 14.54 12.88
C GLU A 203 20.75 15.41 11.61
N SER A 204 20.36 14.85 10.46
CA SER A 204 20.25 15.56 9.18
C SER A 204 18.89 16.24 8.96
N GLY A 205 17.96 16.11 9.90
CA GLY A 205 16.62 16.69 9.85
C GLY A 205 15.51 15.66 9.81
N TRP A 206 14.30 16.11 9.46
CA TRP A 206 13.12 15.26 9.31
C TRP A 206 13.17 14.47 8.01
N GLY A 207 12.97 13.16 8.08
CA GLY A 207 12.91 12.29 6.90
C GLY A 207 11.97 11.12 7.10
N LEU A 208 11.80 10.34 6.04
CA LEU A 208 11.10 9.05 6.15
C LEU A 208 11.96 8.07 6.95
N PRO A 209 11.35 7.20 7.77
CA PRO A 209 12.09 6.14 8.44
C PRO A 209 12.80 5.27 7.40
N ALA A 210 14.05 4.91 7.67
CA ALA A 210 14.76 3.97 6.84
C ALA A 210 13.96 2.65 6.76
N PRO A 211 13.90 2.00 5.59
CA PRO A 211 13.29 0.68 5.51
C PRO A 211 14.02 -0.27 6.46
N PRO A 212 13.31 -1.19 7.15
CA PRO A 212 13.97 -2.14 8.02
C PRO A 212 15.02 -2.91 7.21
N VAL A 213 16.28 -2.79 7.62
CA VAL A 213 17.37 -3.57 7.04
C VAL A 213 17.05 -5.02 7.34
N SER A 214 16.68 -5.78 6.31
CA SER A 214 16.41 -7.21 6.46
C SER A 214 17.72 -7.87 6.88
N ALA A 215 17.79 -8.33 8.12
CA ALA A 215 18.88 -9.17 8.58
C ALA A 215 18.80 -10.48 7.80
N HIS A 216 19.77 -10.70 6.91
CA HIS A 216 20.00 -11.96 6.22
C HIS A 216 20.73 -12.94 7.13
#